data_AF-A0A2V9X7T3-F1
#
_entry.id   AF-A0A2V9X7T3-F1
#
_cell.length_a   1.000
_cell.length_b   1.000
_cell.length_c   1.000
_cell.angle_alpha   90.00
_cell.angle_beta   90.00
_cell.angle_gamma   90.00
#
_symmetry.space_group_name_H-M   'P 1'
#
loop_
_entity.id
_entity.type
_entity.pdbx_description
1 polymer ?
#
loop_
_entity_poly.entity_id
_entity_poly.type
_entity_poly.pdbx_seq_one_letter_code
_entity_poly.pdbx_strand_id
1 'polypeptide(L)'
;MTIQCTRLLQILAACAFAALAVVSATAQLLAPNQTNGFGNNKLVTFTYLQNFDCVDQPKLDLDFNGIQAESDPHEMQTPICQPVTEPTQDPTGGSITKTAHLYVLVPMFSVDNDQDPGDAMRCPNRGRRGELCGAKLGAELIKLFGAVPEAWKKKVNSAITTQCPDPRHQVPGTCTMHASSVDLSRTLVALGKIQGPPAAPIFVPTPNHSHIVDTGFLNTKPIWWEVRPVLVLDQSDWPAADGSSGITSVEKMDAAEAAGRAIEVGSNFFLFFRSRIASMSATAH
;
A
#
# COMPACT_ATOMS: atom_id res chain seq x y z
N MET A 1 22.21 42.40 66.99
CA MET A 1 21.38 42.19 65.78
C MET A 1 22.33 42.10 64.60
N THR A 2 22.58 40.88 64.13
CA THR A 2 23.60 40.58 63.12
C THR A 2 22.90 39.73 62.07
N ILE A 3 22.58 40.31 60.91
CA ILE A 3 21.87 39.62 59.83
C ILE A 3 22.73 39.68 58.55
N GLN A 4 23.26 38.50 58.22
CA GLN A 4 23.41 37.90 56.89
C GLN A 4 24.00 38.76 55.76
N CYS A 5 25.31 38.62 55.57
CA CYS A 5 26.01 38.94 54.33
C CYS A 5 26.50 37.64 53.66
N THR A 6 25.61 36.77 53.20
CA THR A 6 25.95 35.58 52.40
C THR A 6 24.70 34.98 51.73
N ARG A 7 24.02 35.72 50.85
CA ARG A 7 22.95 35.16 49.99
C ARG A 7 22.88 35.79 48.59
N LEU A 8 24.01 36.18 48.01
CA LEU A 8 24.04 36.75 46.65
C LEU A 8 24.79 35.93 45.60
N LEU A 9 25.18 34.68 45.90
CA LEU A 9 25.89 33.80 44.95
C LEU A 9 25.11 32.53 44.55
N GLN A 10 23.82 32.40 44.87
CA GLN A 10 23.03 31.20 44.59
C GLN A 10 21.88 31.36 43.56
N ILE A 11 21.82 32.47 42.81
CA ILE A 11 20.71 32.73 41.87
C ILE A 11 21.12 32.58 40.38
N LEU A 12 22.33 32.11 40.08
CA LEU A 12 22.84 31.99 38.69
C LEU A 12 23.07 30.55 38.20
N ALA A 13 22.41 29.55 38.80
CA ALA A 13 22.56 28.15 38.40
C ALA A 13 21.22 27.38 38.39
N ALA A 14 20.18 27.94 37.79
CA ALA A 14 18.89 27.24 37.61
C ALA A 14 18.21 27.57 36.26
N CYS A 15 18.99 27.72 35.18
CA CYS A 15 18.47 27.99 33.83
C CYS A 15 19.21 27.19 32.74
N ALA A 16 19.52 25.92 33.01
CA ALA A 16 20.18 25.09 32.01
C ALA A 16 19.81 23.61 32.13
N PHE A 17 18.53 23.26 32.16
CA PHE A 17 18.05 21.91 31.80
C PHE A 17 16.56 21.95 31.43
N ALA A 18 16.21 22.75 30.41
CA ALA A 18 15.05 22.42 29.60
C ALA A 18 15.49 21.28 28.69
N ALA A 19 15.46 20.04 29.23
CA ALA A 19 15.63 18.85 28.42
C ALA A 19 14.56 18.90 27.33
N LEU A 20 14.99 19.05 26.07
CA LEU A 20 14.16 18.66 24.93
C LEU A 20 13.86 17.17 25.12
N ALA A 21 12.72 16.89 25.74
CA ALA A 21 12.06 15.61 25.57
C ALA A 21 11.59 15.59 24.11
N VAL A 22 12.48 15.13 23.22
CA VAL A 22 12.05 14.56 21.96
C VAL A 22 11.18 13.38 22.37
N VAL A 23 9.86 13.59 22.40
CA VAL A 23 8.90 12.50 22.51
C VAL A 23 9.03 11.75 21.19
N SER A 24 9.99 10.83 21.13
CA SER A 24 9.98 9.78 20.13
C SER A 24 8.68 9.02 20.36
N ALA A 25 7.66 9.31 19.56
CA ALA A 25 6.46 8.52 19.51
C ALA A 25 6.92 7.07 19.34
N THR A 26 6.74 6.26 20.38
CA THR A 26 7.05 4.84 20.32
C THR A 26 6.10 4.25 19.29
N ALA A 27 6.58 4.13 18.06
CA ALA A 27 5.89 3.46 16.98
C ALA A 27 5.55 2.06 17.47
N GLN A 28 4.27 1.82 17.74
CA GLN A 28 3.75 0.56 18.23
C GLN A 28 4.36 -0.57 17.38
N LEU A 29 5.10 -1.49 18.01
CA LEU A 29 5.69 -2.60 17.28
C LEU A 29 4.53 -3.47 16.79
N LEU A 30 4.32 -3.51 15.47
CA LEU A 30 3.25 -4.29 14.87
C LEU A 30 3.63 -5.77 14.98
N ALA A 31 2.64 -6.64 15.22
CA ALA A 31 2.87 -8.07 15.14
C ALA A 31 3.18 -8.46 13.68
N PRO A 32 3.84 -9.61 13.42
CA PRO A 32 4.21 -10.02 12.06
C PRO A 32 3.03 -10.04 11.08
N ASN A 33 1.83 -10.38 11.55
CA ASN A 33 0.60 -10.41 10.76
C ASN A 33 -0.22 -9.10 10.85
N GLN A 34 0.43 -7.97 11.07
CA GLN A 34 -0.23 -6.67 11.15
C GLN A 34 0.44 -5.65 10.23
N THR A 35 -0.39 -4.77 9.68
CA THR A 35 0.05 -3.53 9.05
C THR A 35 -0.83 -2.38 9.55
N ASN A 36 -0.42 -1.15 9.26
CA ASN A 36 -1.28 0.01 9.44
C ASN A 36 -1.99 0.38 8.14
N GLY A 37 -3.08 1.10 8.30
CA GLY A 37 -3.89 1.73 7.28
C GLY A 37 -4.41 3.06 7.78
N PHE A 38 -5.16 3.74 6.93
CA PHE A 38 -5.92 4.92 7.31
C PHE A 38 -7.42 4.65 7.19
N GLY A 39 -8.19 5.43 7.90
CA GLY A 39 -9.63 5.47 7.73
C GLY A 39 -10.21 6.63 8.52
N ASN A 40 -11.01 7.46 7.84
CA ASN A 40 -11.55 8.69 8.41
C ASN A 40 -10.50 9.57 9.13
N ASN A 41 -9.34 9.78 8.48
CA ASN A 41 -8.22 10.56 9.03
C ASN A 41 -7.60 9.98 10.32
N LYS A 42 -7.80 8.70 10.59
CA LYS A 42 -7.22 7.99 11.74
C LYS A 42 -6.32 6.86 11.27
N LEU A 43 -5.30 6.56 12.07
CA LEU A 43 -4.56 5.32 11.94
C LEU A 43 -5.44 4.13 12.34
N VAL A 44 -5.39 3.10 11.51
CA VAL A 44 -6.11 1.84 11.69
C VAL A 44 -5.08 0.72 11.63
N THR A 45 -5.15 -0.24 12.55
CA THR A 45 -4.32 -1.45 12.49
C THR A 45 -5.12 -2.57 11.86
N PHE A 46 -4.56 -3.19 10.84
CA PHE A 46 -5.08 -4.40 10.22
C PHE A 46 -4.41 -5.62 10.83
N THR A 47 -5.18 -6.67 11.10
CA THR A 47 -4.65 -7.96 11.56
C THR A 47 -5.12 -9.06 10.61
N TYR A 48 -4.18 -9.61 9.84
CA TYR A 48 -4.42 -10.67 8.86
C TYR A 48 -4.56 -12.02 9.56
N LEU A 49 -5.57 -12.79 9.16
CA LEU A 49 -5.86 -14.10 9.78
C LEU A 49 -5.78 -15.27 8.79
N GLN A 50 -5.83 -14.98 7.49
CA GLN A 50 -5.71 -15.98 6.43
C GLN A 50 -4.87 -15.41 5.29
N ASN A 51 -4.52 -16.27 4.34
CA ASN A 51 -3.87 -15.83 3.11
C ASN A 51 -4.86 -15.05 2.23
N PHE A 52 -4.31 -14.36 1.25
CA PHE A 52 -5.11 -13.73 0.21
C PHE A 52 -5.83 -14.74 -0.68
N ASP A 53 -6.78 -14.23 -1.46
CA ASP A 53 -7.38 -14.93 -2.58
C ASP A 53 -7.44 -14.04 -3.82
N CYS A 54 -7.36 -14.64 -5.01
CA CYS A 54 -7.55 -13.96 -6.27
C CYS A 54 -8.62 -14.70 -7.05
N VAL A 55 -9.82 -14.13 -7.07
CA VAL A 55 -11.03 -14.80 -7.56
C VAL A 55 -10.97 -14.90 -9.07
N ASP A 56 -10.96 -16.13 -9.54
CA ASP A 56 -11.04 -16.48 -10.95
C ASP A 56 -12.42 -17.09 -11.25
N GLN A 57 -13.21 -16.43 -12.09
CA GLN A 57 -14.58 -16.87 -12.39
C GLN A 57 -14.56 -17.84 -13.58
N PRO A 58 -15.50 -18.80 -13.66
CA PRO A 58 -15.47 -19.91 -14.62
C PRO A 58 -15.20 -19.55 -16.09
N LYS A 59 -15.61 -18.34 -16.52
CA LYS A 59 -15.52 -17.86 -17.90
C LYS A 59 -14.39 -16.86 -18.15
N LEU A 60 -13.55 -16.59 -17.16
CA LEU A 60 -12.36 -15.76 -17.32
C LEU A 60 -11.25 -16.58 -18.00
N ASP A 61 -10.29 -15.84 -18.53
CA ASP A 61 -9.03 -16.30 -19.12
C ASP A 61 -8.00 -15.21 -18.78
N LEU A 62 -7.41 -15.34 -17.60
CA LEU A 62 -6.46 -14.40 -16.98
C LEU A 62 -5.02 -14.69 -17.41
N ASP A 63 -4.73 -15.87 -17.95
CA ASP A 63 -3.41 -16.20 -18.52
C ASP A 63 -3.33 -16.01 -20.05
N PHE A 64 -4.46 -15.69 -20.69
CA PHE A 64 -4.64 -15.34 -22.10
C PHE A 64 -4.33 -16.48 -23.08
N ASN A 65 -4.54 -17.73 -22.67
CA ASN A 65 -4.26 -18.90 -23.50
C ASN A 65 -5.46 -19.33 -24.39
N GLY A 66 -6.61 -18.67 -24.26
CA GLY A 66 -7.83 -18.93 -25.02
C GLY A 66 -8.71 -20.06 -24.46
N ILE A 67 -8.35 -20.61 -23.30
CA ILE A 67 -9.11 -21.62 -22.56
C ILE A 67 -9.73 -20.92 -21.35
N GLN A 68 -11.01 -21.16 -21.10
CA GLN A 68 -11.68 -20.59 -19.94
C GLN A 68 -11.27 -21.32 -18.65
N ALA A 69 -11.20 -20.60 -17.53
CA ALA A 69 -10.80 -21.12 -16.23
C ALA A 69 -11.49 -22.42 -15.80
N GLU A 70 -12.79 -22.60 -16.11
CA GLU A 70 -13.52 -23.84 -15.80
C GLU A 70 -12.99 -25.09 -16.52
N SER A 71 -12.27 -24.87 -17.62
CA SER A 71 -11.60 -25.90 -18.43
C SER A 71 -10.08 -25.81 -18.35
N ASP A 72 -9.52 -24.91 -17.53
CA ASP A 72 -8.09 -24.74 -17.32
C ASP A 72 -7.70 -24.97 -15.84
N PRO A 73 -7.43 -26.24 -15.46
CA PRO A 73 -6.96 -26.54 -14.12
C PRO A 73 -5.64 -25.89 -13.74
N HIS A 74 -4.81 -25.46 -14.70
CA HIS A 74 -3.51 -24.86 -14.42
C HIS A 74 -3.65 -23.41 -13.99
N GLU A 75 -4.55 -22.66 -14.63
CA GLU A 75 -4.93 -21.29 -14.23
C GLU A 75 -5.40 -21.25 -12.77
N MET A 76 -6.33 -22.15 -12.41
CA MET A 76 -6.90 -22.26 -11.07
C MET A 76 -5.89 -22.67 -9.98
N GLN A 77 -4.78 -23.33 -10.36
CA GLN A 77 -3.73 -23.74 -9.43
C GLN A 77 -2.72 -22.62 -9.15
N THR A 78 -2.71 -21.55 -9.95
CA THR A 78 -1.70 -20.48 -9.86
C THR A 78 -2.36 -19.08 -9.84
N PRO A 79 -3.04 -18.69 -8.73
CA PRO A 79 -3.97 -17.56 -8.69
C PRO A 79 -3.42 -16.25 -9.27
N ILE A 80 -4.05 -15.69 -10.31
CA ILE A 80 -3.61 -14.46 -10.98
C ILE A 80 -4.35 -13.26 -10.39
N CYS A 81 -3.62 -12.41 -9.67
CA CYS A 81 -4.14 -11.18 -9.08
C CYS A 81 -3.96 -10.02 -10.07
N GLN A 82 -5.07 -9.44 -10.52
CA GLN A 82 -5.11 -8.51 -11.65
C GLN A 82 -6.02 -7.30 -11.31
N PRO A 83 -5.47 -6.07 -11.31
CA PRO A 83 -6.29 -4.86 -11.33
C PRO A 83 -7.08 -4.75 -12.65
N VAL A 84 -8.19 -4.00 -12.65
CA VAL A 84 -9.07 -3.83 -13.82
C VAL A 84 -9.80 -5.13 -14.22
N THR A 85 -9.83 -6.12 -13.33
CA THR A 85 -10.59 -7.36 -13.47
C THR A 85 -11.46 -7.49 -12.24
N GLU A 86 -12.76 -7.27 -12.35
CA GLU A 86 -13.67 -7.29 -11.20
C GLU A 86 -14.60 -8.50 -11.30
N PRO A 87 -14.54 -9.45 -10.35
CA PRO A 87 -15.42 -10.61 -10.35
C PRO A 87 -16.83 -10.20 -9.92
N THR A 88 -17.84 -10.97 -10.30
CA THR A 88 -19.21 -10.73 -9.82
C THR A 88 -19.44 -11.18 -8.37
N GLN A 89 -18.52 -11.96 -7.81
CA GLN A 89 -18.61 -12.55 -6.47
C GLN A 89 -17.28 -12.44 -5.70
N ASP A 90 -17.37 -12.36 -4.38
CA ASP A 90 -16.24 -12.44 -3.46
C ASP A 90 -15.88 -13.91 -3.11
N PRO A 91 -14.78 -14.17 -2.37
CA PRO A 91 -14.37 -15.53 -2.00
C PRO A 91 -15.40 -16.34 -1.19
N THR A 92 -16.44 -15.70 -0.64
CA THR A 92 -17.54 -16.38 0.07
C THR A 92 -18.68 -16.79 -0.85
N GLY A 93 -18.63 -16.41 -2.13
CA GLY A 93 -19.75 -16.47 -3.08
C GLY A 93 -20.74 -15.31 -2.89
N GLY A 94 -20.41 -14.32 -2.06
CA GLY A 94 -21.20 -13.12 -1.85
C GLY A 94 -21.14 -12.19 -3.06
N SER A 95 -22.16 -11.33 -3.24
CA SER A 95 -22.17 -10.34 -4.32
C SER A 95 -21.08 -9.30 -4.15
N ILE A 96 -20.27 -9.06 -5.18
CA ILE A 96 -19.17 -8.07 -5.12
C ILE A 96 -19.64 -6.68 -4.71
N THR A 97 -20.83 -6.28 -5.14
CA THR A 97 -21.43 -4.97 -4.81
C THR A 97 -21.75 -4.77 -3.32
N LYS A 98 -21.60 -5.81 -2.50
CA LYS A 98 -21.82 -5.79 -1.04
C LYS A 98 -20.51 -6.05 -0.26
N THR A 99 -19.42 -6.31 -0.97
CA THR A 99 -18.12 -6.59 -0.37
C THR A 99 -17.50 -5.28 0.10
N ALA A 100 -16.82 -5.31 1.26
CA ALA A 100 -16.14 -4.14 1.77
C ALA A 100 -14.87 -3.87 0.96
N HIS A 101 -14.55 -2.60 0.73
CA HIS A 101 -13.37 -2.21 -0.02
C HIS A 101 -12.18 -1.89 0.89
N LEU A 102 -11.02 -2.36 0.48
CA LEU A 102 -9.72 -1.89 0.92
C LEU A 102 -9.10 -1.12 -0.25
N TYR A 103 -9.04 0.21 -0.14
CA TYR A 103 -8.39 1.03 -1.15
C TYR A 103 -6.88 1.00 -0.93
N VAL A 104 -6.14 0.57 -1.96
CA VAL A 104 -4.69 0.41 -1.90
C VAL A 104 -4.04 1.52 -2.72
N LEU A 105 -3.50 2.53 -2.04
CA LEU A 105 -2.81 3.65 -2.65
C LEU A 105 -1.46 3.20 -3.21
N VAL A 106 -1.24 3.40 -4.51
CA VAL A 106 0.00 3.06 -5.22
C VAL A 106 0.65 4.36 -5.71
N PRO A 107 1.88 4.71 -5.26
CA PRO A 107 2.49 5.99 -5.59
C PRO A 107 3.13 5.94 -6.99
N MET A 108 2.42 6.45 -7.98
CA MET A 108 2.83 6.44 -9.39
C MET A 108 3.75 7.60 -9.80
N PHE A 109 4.07 8.49 -8.87
CA PHE A 109 5.05 9.56 -9.05
C PHE A 109 6.48 9.10 -8.71
N SER A 110 7.48 9.89 -9.10
CA SER A 110 8.88 9.74 -8.66
C SER A 110 9.32 11.04 -7.99
N VAL A 111 9.73 10.98 -6.72
CA VAL A 111 10.07 12.18 -5.93
C VAL A 111 11.28 12.94 -6.52
N ASP A 112 12.21 12.20 -7.11
CA ASP A 112 13.55 12.63 -7.55
C ASP A 112 13.75 12.47 -9.07
N ASN A 113 12.69 12.16 -9.82
CA ASN A 113 12.76 11.84 -11.25
C ASN A 113 13.79 10.73 -11.58
N ASP A 114 13.88 9.68 -10.76
CA ASP A 114 14.81 8.56 -10.89
C ASP A 114 14.81 7.93 -12.30
N GLN A 115 15.97 7.96 -12.95
CA GLN A 115 16.26 7.38 -14.27
C GLN A 115 17.21 6.18 -14.19
N ASP A 116 17.57 5.70 -13.00
CA ASP A 116 18.42 4.52 -12.88
C ASP A 116 17.55 3.25 -12.91
N PRO A 117 17.62 2.44 -13.99
CA PRO A 117 16.85 1.21 -14.04
C PRO A 117 17.20 0.24 -12.89
N GLY A 118 18.42 0.32 -12.35
CA GLY A 118 18.89 -0.50 -11.24
C GLY A 118 18.20 -0.22 -9.90
N ASP A 119 17.44 0.87 -9.78
CA ASP A 119 16.71 1.25 -8.57
C ASP A 119 15.30 0.64 -8.48
N ALA A 120 14.85 -0.05 -9.52
CA ALA A 120 13.64 -0.85 -9.47
C ALA A 120 13.75 -2.09 -8.56
N MET A 121 12.61 -2.54 -8.03
CA MET A 121 12.46 -3.70 -7.15
C MET A 121 13.15 -4.94 -7.70
N ARG A 122 13.88 -5.66 -6.83
CA ARG A 122 14.47 -6.94 -7.17
C ARG A 122 13.39 -8.00 -7.38
N CYS A 123 13.77 -9.07 -8.08
CA CYS A 123 12.89 -10.23 -8.23
C CYS A 123 12.60 -10.86 -6.86
N PRO A 124 11.33 -11.15 -6.54
CA PRO A 124 10.98 -11.80 -5.29
C PRO A 124 11.61 -13.20 -5.22
N ASN A 125 11.98 -13.62 -4.00
CA ASN A 125 12.48 -14.97 -3.78
C ASN A 125 11.37 -15.97 -4.11
N ARG A 126 11.62 -16.85 -5.10
CA ARG A 126 10.61 -17.76 -5.66
C ARG A 126 9.44 -17.03 -6.36
N GLY A 127 9.74 -15.89 -6.98
CA GLY A 127 8.83 -15.18 -7.88
C GLY A 127 8.35 -16.02 -9.05
N ARG A 128 7.35 -15.50 -9.77
CA ARG A 128 6.77 -16.18 -10.92
C ARG A 128 7.81 -16.31 -12.04
N ARG A 129 7.75 -17.42 -12.79
CA ARG A 129 8.63 -17.61 -13.94
C ARG A 129 8.34 -16.52 -14.99
N GLY A 130 9.37 -15.78 -15.38
CA GLY A 130 9.24 -14.71 -16.38
C GLY A 130 8.75 -13.36 -15.82
N GLU A 131 8.65 -13.23 -14.49
CA GLU A 131 8.31 -11.97 -13.83
C GLU A 131 9.30 -10.84 -14.21
N LEU A 132 8.75 -9.68 -14.56
CA LEU A 132 9.50 -8.48 -14.91
C LEU A 132 9.94 -7.78 -13.62
N CYS A 133 11.24 -7.84 -13.33
CA CYS A 133 11.84 -7.33 -12.10
C CYS A 133 13.29 -6.84 -12.31
N GLY A 134 13.84 -6.18 -11.30
CA GLY A 134 15.18 -5.61 -11.29
C GLY A 134 15.40 -4.56 -12.38
N ALA A 135 16.61 -4.51 -12.93
CA ALA A 135 16.96 -3.53 -13.96
C ALA A 135 16.07 -3.57 -15.21
N LYS A 136 15.52 -4.75 -15.56
CA LYS A 136 14.58 -4.87 -16.69
C LYS A 136 13.26 -4.16 -16.40
N LEU A 137 12.73 -4.33 -15.18
CA LEU A 137 11.55 -3.59 -14.73
C LEU A 137 11.81 -2.08 -14.74
N GLY A 138 12.93 -1.64 -14.18
CA GLY A 138 13.28 -0.21 -14.16
C GLY A 138 13.36 0.40 -15.56
N ALA A 139 13.97 -0.29 -16.51
CA ALA A 139 14.04 0.19 -17.90
C ALA A 139 12.65 0.34 -18.55
N GLU A 140 11.74 -0.62 -18.35
CA GLU A 140 10.37 -0.51 -18.87
C GLU A 140 9.57 0.58 -18.15
N LEU A 141 9.73 0.73 -16.83
CA LEU A 141 9.07 1.79 -16.06
C LEU A 141 9.50 3.18 -16.56
N ILE A 142 10.80 3.40 -16.71
CA ILE A 142 11.34 4.66 -17.25
C ILE A 142 10.80 4.93 -18.65
N LYS A 143 10.74 3.91 -19.51
CA LYS A 143 10.19 4.05 -20.86
C LYS A 143 8.70 4.41 -20.87
N LEU A 144 7.90 3.81 -19.99
CA LEU A 144 6.44 3.98 -19.97
C LEU A 144 5.99 5.23 -19.21
N PHE A 145 6.70 5.59 -18.13
CA PHE A 145 6.31 6.63 -17.18
C PHE A 145 7.30 7.79 -17.10
N GLY A 146 8.45 7.68 -17.77
CA GLY A 146 9.48 8.71 -17.79
C GLY A 146 10.40 8.70 -16.58
N ALA A 147 10.18 7.84 -15.58
CA ALA A 147 11.02 7.62 -14.38
C ALA A 147 10.64 6.27 -13.74
N VAL A 148 11.38 5.82 -12.73
CA VAL A 148 10.96 4.71 -11.85
C VAL A 148 9.97 5.24 -10.81
N PRO A 149 8.67 4.87 -10.85
CA PRO A 149 7.72 5.30 -9.83
C PRO A 149 8.09 4.76 -8.45
N GLU A 150 7.77 5.52 -7.39
CA GLU A 150 7.98 5.10 -5.99
C GLU A 150 7.34 3.73 -5.70
N ALA A 151 6.24 3.42 -6.39
CA ALA A 151 5.55 2.13 -6.32
C ALA A 151 6.48 0.93 -6.59
N TRP A 152 7.52 1.07 -7.42
CA TRP A 152 8.43 -0.03 -7.76
C TRP A 152 9.89 0.27 -7.47
N LYS A 153 10.19 1.25 -6.62
CA LYS A 153 11.55 1.44 -6.12
C LYS A 153 11.91 0.36 -5.11
N LYS A 154 13.16 -0.12 -5.19
CA LYS A 154 13.70 -1.12 -4.26
C LYS A 154 13.90 -0.59 -2.85
N LYS A 155 13.93 0.75 -2.70
CA LYS A 155 14.06 1.47 -1.44
C LYS A 155 13.03 2.60 -1.45
N VAL A 156 12.21 2.68 -0.40
CA VAL A 156 11.24 3.76 -0.22
C VAL A 156 12.00 5.08 -0.03
N ASN A 157 11.69 6.09 -0.83
CA ASN A 157 12.30 7.41 -0.68
C ASN A 157 11.93 8.01 0.70
N SER A 158 12.90 8.62 1.39
CA SER A 158 12.68 9.20 2.73
C SER A 158 11.68 10.36 2.78
N ALA A 159 11.34 10.95 1.63
CA ALA A 159 10.31 11.98 1.53
C ALA A 159 8.89 11.44 1.63
N ILE A 160 8.70 10.13 1.51
CA ILE A 160 7.40 9.47 1.61
C ILE A 160 7.47 8.28 2.56
N THR A 161 6.29 7.77 2.92
CA THR A 161 6.15 6.59 3.76
C THR A 161 5.15 5.64 3.14
N THR A 162 5.42 4.34 3.23
CA THR A 162 4.50 3.28 2.78
C THR A 162 4.14 2.44 4.00
N GLN A 163 2.91 1.95 4.07
CA GLN A 163 2.55 0.96 5.11
C GLN A 163 3.02 -0.45 4.72
N CYS A 164 3.20 -0.67 3.42
CA CYS A 164 3.64 -1.91 2.84
C CYS A 164 4.69 -1.64 1.75
N PRO A 165 5.94 -2.11 1.90
CA PRO A 165 6.49 -2.82 3.06
C PRO A 165 6.51 -1.94 4.33
N ASP A 166 6.58 -2.57 5.51
CA ASP A 166 6.60 -1.85 6.81
C ASP A 166 7.74 -0.81 6.80
N PRO A 167 7.52 0.44 7.25
CA PRO A 167 8.55 1.49 7.29
C PRO A 167 9.84 1.12 8.02
N ARG A 168 9.80 0.17 8.95
CA ARG A 168 10.93 -0.37 9.73
C ARG A 168 11.59 -1.57 9.07
N HIS A 169 10.92 -2.20 8.11
CA HIS A 169 11.42 -3.33 7.32
C HIS A 169 11.16 -3.06 5.83
N GLN A 170 11.84 -2.06 5.27
CA GLN A 170 11.66 -1.54 3.90
C GLN A 170 12.20 -2.48 2.81
N VAL A 171 11.93 -3.77 2.92
CA VAL A 171 12.23 -4.75 1.87
C VAL A 171 10.95 -4.94 1.06
N PRO A 172 10.93 -4.52 -0.22
CA PRO A 172 9.80 -4.79 -1.12
C PRO A 172 9.35 -6.25 -1.09
N GLY A 173 8.05 -6.48 -1.15
CA GLY A 173 7.47 -7.84 -1.08
C GLY A 173 7.38 -8.45 0.32
N THR A 174 7.60 -7.68 1.39
CA THR A 174 7.35 -8.12 2.79
C THR A 174 5.94 -7.82 3.30
N CYS A 175 5.01 -7.48 2.41
CA CYS A 175 3.60 -7.31 2.74
C CYS A 175 3.03 -8.64 3.26
N THR A 176 2.73 -8.71 4.55
CA THR A 176 2.30 -9.96 5.19
C THR A 176 1.02 -10.51 4.59
N MET A 177 0.99 -11.79 4.22
CA MET A 177 -0.18 -12.49 3.63
C MET A 177 -0.67 -11.91 2.29
N HIS A 178 0.20 -11.26 1.50
CA HIS A 178 -0.13 -10.74 0.17
C HIS A 178 0.44 -11.61 -0.94
N ALA A 179 -0.07 -11.43 -2.16
CA ALA A 179 0.60 -11.88 -3.36
C ALA A 179 1.97 -11.19 -3.49
N SER A 180 2.99 -11.93 -3.91
CA SER A 180 4.31 -11.36 -4.20
C SER A 180 4.39 -10.68 -5.57
N SER A 181 3.43 -11.00 -6.44
CA SER A 181 3.39 -10.57 -7.83
C SER A 181 1.96 -10.27 -8.26
N VAL A 182 1.79 -9.28 -9.11
CA VAL A 182 0.52 -8.88 -9.73
C VAL A 182 0.67 -8.82 -11.24
N ASP A 183 -0.41 -9.06 -11.99
CA ASP A 183 -0.43 -8.85 -13.43
C ASP A 183 -0.92 -7.44 -13.78
N LEU A 184 -0.09 -6.66 -14.48
CA LEU A 184 -0.43 -5.31 -14.93
C LEU A 184 -0.84 -5.23 -16.40
N SER A 185 -0.95 -6.35 -17.11
CA SER A 185 -1.22 -6.38 -18.55
C SER A 185 -2.46 -5.55 -18.94
N ARG A 186 -3.59 -5.76 -18.27
CA ARG A 186 -4.83 -4.99 -18.46
C ARG A 186 -4.68 -3.54 -18.01
N THR A 187 -4.00 -3.29 -16.89
CA THR A 187 -3.75 -1.94 -16.38
C THR A 187 -2.98 -1.09 -17.40
N LEU A 188 -1.91 -1.64 -17.99
CA LEU A 188 -1.09 -0.93 -18.97
C LEU A 188 -1.86 -0.63 -20.26
N VAL A 189 -2.76 -1.51 -20.70
CA VAL A 189 -3.68 -1.23 -21.81
C VAL A 189 -4.67 -0.12 -21.44
N ALA A 190 -5.29 -0.20 -20.25
CA ALA A 190 -6.25 0.80 -19.78
C ALA A 190 -5.64 2.21 -19.65
N LEU A 191 -4.35 2.28 -19.27
CA LEU A 191 -3.58 3.53 -19.21
C LEU A 191 -3.03 3.99 -20.57
N GLY A 192 -3.28 3.26 -21.66
CA GLY A 192 -2.75 3.58 -23.00
C GLY A 192 -1.23 3.46 -23.12
N LYS A 193 -0.59 2.71 -22.22
CA LYS A 193 0.88 2.51 -22.17
C LYS A 193 1.36 1.40 -23.10
N ILE A 194 0.50 0.42 -23.38
CA ILE A 194 0.72 -0.61 -24.39
C ILE A 194 -0.53 -0.77 -25.26
N GLN A 195 -0.36 -1.31 -26.47
CA GLN A 195 -1.49 -1.63 -27.34
C GLN A 195 -2.27 -2.84 -26.81
N GLY A 196 -3.60 -2.79 -26.92
CA GLY A 196 -4.50 -3.86 -26.48
C GLY A 196 -5.13 -4.64 -27.64
N PRO A 197 -5.77 -5.80 -27.34
CA PRO A 197 -5.86 -6.43 -26.01
C PRO A 197 -4.54 -7.07 -25.57
N PRO A 198 -4.33 -7.35 -24.27
CA PRO A 198 -3.16 -8.10 -23.83
C PRO A 198 -3.09 -9.48 -24.47
N ALA A 199 -1.88 -9.91 -24.83
CA ALA A 199 -1.62 -11.24 -25.39
C ALA A 199 -1.01 -12.23 -24.39
N ALA A 200 -0.57 -11.74 -23.22
CA ALA A 200 0.00 -12.52 -22.13
C ALA A 200 0.02 -11.66 -20.85
N PRO A 201 0.12 -12.28 -19.66
CA PRO A 201 0.29 -11.54 -18.41
C PRO A 201 1.65 -10.83 -18.39
N ILE A 202 1.68 -9.65 -17.77
CA ILE A 202 2.88 -8.88 -17.43
C ILE A 202 2.99 -8.89 -15.91
N PHE A 203 3.56 -9.98 -15.38
CA PHE A 203 3.80 -10.10 -13.95
C PHE A 203 4.92 -9.16 -13.51
N VAL A 204 4.66 -8.40 -12.46
CA VAL A 204 5.65 -7.57 -11.76
C VAL A 204 5.55 -7.81 -10.25
N PRO A 205 6.58 -7.46 -9.48
CA PRO A 205 6.49 -7.46 -8.02
C PRO A 205 5.34 -6.59 -7.54
N THR A 206 4.67 -7.04 -6.48
CA THR A 206 3.64 -6.23 -5.81
C THR A 206 4.22 -4.87 -5.39
N PRO A 207 3.58 -3.75 -5.78
CA PRO A 207 4.13 -2.42 -5.56
C PRO A 207 4.19 -2.05 -4.07
N ASN A 208 5.02 -1.08 -3.73
CA ASN A 208 4.95 -0.35 -2.47
C ASN A 208 3.61 0.40 -2.41
N HIS A 209 2.94 0.38 -1.27
CA HIS A 209 1.60 0.96 -1.14
C HIS A 209 1.23 1.37 0.30
N SER A 210 0.12 2.08 0.41
CA SER A 210 -0.59 2.40 1.65
C SER A 210 -2.07 2.03 1.50
N HIS A 211 -2.84 2.10 2.58
CA HIS A 211 -4.18 1.58 2.63
C HIS A 211 -5.18 2.56 3.19
N ILE A 212 -6.41 2.50 2.70
CA ILE A 212 -7.57 3.18 3.26
C ILE A 212 -8.72 2.19 3.38
N VAL A 213 -9.41 2.25 4.52
CA VAL A 213 -10.73 1.62 4.69
C VAL A 213 -11.78 2.68 4.95
N ASP A 214 -13.01 2.35 4.55
CA ASP A 214 -14.19 3.15 4.78
C ASP A 214 -14.46 3.43 6.27
N THR A 215 -15.07 4.59 6.55
CA THR A 215 -15.41 5.03 7.93
C THR A 215 -16.31 4.04 8.67
N GLY A 216 -17.19 3.33 7.94
CA GLY A 216 -18.06 2.30 8.52
C GLY A 216 -17.31 1.06 9.00
N PHE A 217 -16.06 0.88 8.57
CA PHE A 217 -15.27 -0.32 8.80
C PHE A 217 -13.96 -0.08 9.55
N LEU A 218 -13.89 0.96 10.39
CA LEU A 218 -12.71 1.23 11.22
C LEU A 218 -12.50 0.19 12.34
N ASN A 219 -13.59 -0.44 12.79
CA ASN A 219 -13.58 -1.48 13.83
C ASN A 219 -14.40 -2.67 13.37
N THR A 220 -13.80 -3.52 12.57
CA THR A 220 -14.50 -4.64 11.92
C THR A 220 -13.99 -5.96 12.47
N LYS A 221 -14.86 -6.96 12.52
CA LYS A 221 -14.44 -8.36 12.65
C LYS A 221 -13.67 -8.77 11.38
N PRO A 222 -12.98 -9.91 11.39
CA PRO A 222 -12.34 -10.41 10.17
C PRO A 222 -13.39 -10.64 9.07
N ILE A 223 -13.17 -10.02 7.92
CA ILE A 223 -13.98 -10.17 6.70
C ILE A 223 -13.05 -10.23 5.49
N TRP A 224 -13.59 -10.60 4.33
CA TRP A 224 -12.92 -10.44 3.05
C TRP A 224 -13.09 -9.00 2.57
N TRP A 225 -11.99 -8.40 2.14
CA TRP A 225 -11.93 -7.07 1.58
C TRP A 225 -11.52 -7.17 0.13
N GLU A 226 -12.29 -6.55 -0.77
CA GLU A 226 -11.85 -6.35 -2.15
C GLU A 226 -10.72 -5.32 -2.14
N VAL A 227 -9.58 -5.69 -2.70
CA VAL A 227 -8.49 -4.76 -2.95
C VAL A 227 -8.89 -3.88 -4.13
N ARG A 228 -8.93 -2.57 -3.93
CA ARG A 228 -9.18 -1.58 -4.98
C ARG A 228 -7.94 -0.72 -5.16
N PRO A 229 -7.09 -1.01 -6.15
CA PRO A 229 -5.90 -0.20 -6.39
C PRO A 229 -6.27 1.22 -6.76
N VAL A 230 -5.58 2.18 -6.13
CA VAL A 230 -5.72 3.62 -6.37
C VAL A 230 -4.37 4.16 -6.80
N LEU A 231 -4.22 4.47 -8.08
CA LEU A 231 -2.99 5.05 -8.62
C LEU A 231 -2.93 6.52 -8.21
N VAL A 232 -2.04 6.87 -7.27
CA VAL A 232 -1.83 8.25 -6.82
C VAL A 232 -0.77 8.90 -7.70
N LEU A 233 -1.13 9.96 -8.41
CA LEU A 233 -0.31 10.59 -9.44
C LEU A 233 0.47 11.82 -8.93
N ASP A 234 0.06 12.40 -7.81
CA ASP A 234 0.65 13.60 -7.21
C ASP A 234 1.19 13.29 -5.80
N GLN A 235 2.43 13.70 -5.53
CA GLN A 235 3.08 13.50 -4.24
C GLN A 235 2.35 14.21 -3.10
N SER A 236 1.68 15.35 -3.38
CA SER A 236 0.96 16.13 -2.37
C SER A 236 -0.27 15.41 -1.81
N ASP A 237 -0.82 14.45 -2.56
CA ASP A 237 -1.91 13.59 -2.13
C ASP A 237 -1.40 12.34 -1.38
N TRP A 238 -0.08 12.07 -1.37
CA TRP A 238 0.46 10.90 -0.68
C TRP A 238 0.40 11.06 0.85
N PRO A 239 -0.09 10.06 1.61
CA PRO A 239 -0.27 10.22 3.04
C PRO A 239 1.05 10.20 3.83
N ALA A 240 1.14 11.08 4.82
CA ALA A 240 2.16 11.01 5.85
C ALA A 240 1.92 9.80 6.78
N ALA A 241 2.99 9.25 7.36
CA ALA A 241 2.92 8.05 8.22
C ALA A 241 1.98 8.19 9.43
N ASP A 242 1.82 9.40 9.97
CA ASP A 242 0.94 9.70 11.10
C ASP A 242 -0.49 10.06 10.67
N GLY A 243 -0.75 10.12 9.37
CA GLY A 243 -2.03 10.50 8.79
C GLY A 243 -2.33 12.00 8.82
N SER A 244 -1.36 12.85 9.13
CA SER A 244 -1.53 14.31 9.25
C SER A 244 -1.82 15.02 7.92
N SER A 245 -1.48 14.41 6.79
CA SER A 245 -1.62 14.97 5.45
C SER A 245 -1.87 13.89 4.39
N GLY A 246 -2.18 14.31 3.17
CA GLY A 246 -2.51 13.44 2.04
C GLY A 246 -3.85 12.71 2.19
N ILE A 247 -4.03 11.70 1.34
CA ILE A 247 -5.23 10.87 1.29
C ILE A 247 -5.23 9.89 2.48
N THR A 248 -6.05 10.21 3.49
CA THR A 248 -6.20 9.41 4.73
C THR A 248 -7.65 9.05 5.04
N SER A 249 -8.55 9.31 4.08
CA SER A 249 -9.96 8.94 4.10
C SER A 249 -10.46 8.76 2.66
N VAL A 250 -11.54 8.01 2.50
CA VAL A 250 -12.22 7.83 1.20
C VAL A 250 -12.69 9.18 0.64
N GLU A 251 -13.22 10.07 1.47
CA GLU A 251 -13.59 11.43 1.04
C GLU A 251 -12.43 12.20 0.38
N LYS A 252 -11.21 12.10 0.94
CA LYS A 252 -10.03 12.74 0.36
C LYS A 252 -9.55 12.03 -0.91
N MET A 253 -9.79 10.73 -1.01
CA MET A 253 -9.45 9.92 -2.18
C MET A 253 -10.36 10.32 -3.34
N ASP A 254 -11.67 10.34 -3.11
CA ASP A 254 -12.68 10.81 -4.07
C ASP A 254 -12.37 12.23 -4.56
N ALA A 255 -11.92 13.12 -3.66
CA ALA A 255 -11.51 14.47 -4.03
C ALA A 255 -10.26 14.49 -4.92
N ALA A 256 -9.28 13.62 -4.69
CA ALA A 256 -8.08 13.49 -5.54
C ALA A 256 -8.43 12.90 -6.91
N GLU A 257 -9.36 11.94 -6.97
CA GLU A 257 -9.87 11.37 -8.22
C GLU A 257 -10.66 12.38 -9.03
N ALA A 258 -11.57 13.12 -8.39
CA ALA A 258 -12.34 14.18 -9.02
C ALA A 258 -11.42 15.29 -9.59
N ALA A 259 -10.24 15.48 -8.99
CA ALA A 259 -9.21 16.40 -9.48
C ALA A 259 -8.28 15.79 -10.55
N GLY A 260 -8.47 14.54 -10.94
CA GLY A 260 -7.63 13.82 -11.90
C GLY A 260 -6.22 13.49 -11.39
N ARG A 261 -6.01 13.50 -10.07
CA ARG A 261 -4.73 13.21 -9.41
C ARG A 261 -4.66 11.81 -8.81
N ALA A 262 -5.76 11.07 -8.84
CA ALA A 262 -5.82 9.67 -8.50
C ALA A 262 -6.73 8.89 -9.49
N ILE A 263 -6.54 7.57 -9.57
CA ILE A 263 -7.37 6.67 -10.38
C ILE A 263 -7.61 5.38 -9.59
N GLU A 264 -8.85 5.14 -9.16
CA GLU A 264 -9.28 3.86 -8.60
C GLU A 264 -9.74 2.89 -9.70
N VAL A 265 -9.41 1.62 -9.51
CA VAL A 265 -9.97 0.50 -10.29
C VAL A 265 -10.35 -0.66 -9.38
N GLY A 266 -11.34 -1.45 -9.78
CA GLY A 266 -11.64 -2.73 -9.15
C GLY A 266 -10.53 -3.76 -9.40
N SER A 267 -10.54 -4.85 -8.63
CA SER A 267 -9.63 -5.97 -8.87
C SER A 267 -10.24 -7.30 -8.42
N ASN A 268 -9.61 -8.40 -8.82
CA ASN A 268 -10.02 -9.73 -8.38
C ASN A 268 -9.27 -10.18 -7.13
N PHE A 269 -8.53 -9.29 -6.48
CA PHE A 269 -7.66 -9.59 -5.36
C PHE A 269 -8.37 -9.26 -4.03
N PHE A 270 -8.35 -10.21 -3.10
CA PHE A 270 -8.99 -10.09 -1.80
C PHE A 270 -8.03 -10.40 -0.65
N LEU A 271 -8.21 -9.68 0.45
CA LEU A 271 -7.47 -9.90 1.69
C LEU A 271 -8.42 -10.20 2.84
N PHE A 272 -8.04 -11.13 3.72
CA PHE A 272 -8.83 -11.49 4.89
C PHE A 272 -8.21 -10.97 6.19
N PHE A 273 -8.78 -9.88 6.71
CA PHE A 273 -8.29 -9.25 7.93
C PHE A 273 -9.40 -8.57 8.72
N ARG A 274 -9.11 -8.30 10.00
CA ARG A 274 -9.89 -7.35 10.82
C ARG A 274 -9.22 -5.99 10.85
N SER A 275 -10.02 -4.93 11.00
CA SER A 275 -9.56 -3.57 11.24
C SER A 275 -9.88 -3.15 12.69
N ARG A 276 -8.99 -2.35 13.29
CA ARG A 276 -9.26 -1.64 14.54
C ARG A 276 -8.60 -0.27 14.50
N ILE A 277 -9.28 0.74 15.01
CA ILE A 277 -8.64 2.04 15.25
C ILE A 277 -7.40 1.79 16.10
N ALA A 278 -6.25 2.29 15.64
CA ALA A 278 -5.02 2.19 16.41
C ALA A 278 -5.25 2.88 17.75
N SER A 279 -4.92 2.20 18.86
CA SER A 279 -4.96 2.84 20.17
C SER A 279 -3.99 4.02 20.13
N MET A 280 -4.51 5.25 20.06
CA MET A 280 -3.73 6.39 20.50
C MET A 280 -3.42 6.10 21.96
N SER A 281 -2.17 5.81 22.30
CA SER A 281 -1.75 5.90 23.69
C SER A 281 -2.09 7.31 24.12
N ALA A 282 -3.18 7.44 24.88
CA ALA A 282 -3.51 8.65 25.58
C ALA A 282 -2.32 8.94 26.48
N THR A 283 -1.50 9.91 26.10
CA THR A 283 -0.63 10.60 27.04
C THR A 283 -1.57 11.32 28.00
N ALA A 284 -1.89 10.63 29.10
CA ALA A 284 -2.51 11.26 30.26
C ALA A 284 -1.57 12.38 30.75
N HIS A 285 -2.20 13.50 31.07
CA HIS A 285 -1.63 14.79 31.47
C HIS A 285 -0.58 14.71 32.59
#